data_AF-A0A1G4SHE1-F1
#
_entry.id   AF-A0A1G4SHE1-F1
#
_cell.length_a   1.000
_cell.length_b   1.000
_cell.length_c   1.000
_cell.angle_alpha   90.00
_cell.angle_beta   90.00
_cell.angle_gamma   90.00
#
_symmetry.space_group_name_H-M   'P 1'
#
loop_
_entity.id
_entity.type
_entity.pdbx_description
1 polymer ?
#
loop_
_entity_poly.entity_id
_entity_poly.type
_entity_poly.pdbx_seq_one_letter_code
_entity_poly.pdbx_strand_id
1 'polypeptide(L)' 'MSGCIWMFSDQLDDWDIAMLQKDFVTYNEGSMYYGLGMKPFTRLAHEAGAVYKIGKMVRIKREPFEAYLRSIRARKN' A
#
# COMPACT_ATOMS: atom_id res chain seq x y z
N MET A 1 12.37 -5.67 8.08
CA MET A 1 12.14 -5.22 6.69
C MET A 1 10.65 -4.88 6.59
N SER A 2 10.32 -3.65 6.23
CA SER A 2 8.94 -3.16 6.16
C SER A 2 8.61 -2.84 4.71
N GLY A 3 7.62 -3.54 4.18
CA GLY A 3 7.17 -3.59 2.79
C GLY A 3 7.30 -2.28 2.02
N CYS A 4 8.22 -2.32 1.09
CA CYS A 4 8.29 -1.47 -0.08
C CYS A 4 9.04 -2.29 -1.13
N ILE A 5 8.34 -3.24 -1.77
CA ILE A 5 8.86 -4.06 -2.88
C ILE A 5 9.64 -3.22 -3.91
N TRP A 6 9.26 -1.96 -4.12
CA TRP A 6 9.93 -1.05 -5.06
C TRP A 6 11.17 -0.33 -4.51
N MET A 7 11.49 -0.47 -3.22
CA MET A 7 12.68 0.16 -2.62
C MET A 7 13.88 -0.79 -2.55
N PHE A 8 13.67 -2.12 -2.52
CA PHE A 8 14.74 -3.13 -2.39
C PHE A 8 14.38 -4.42 -3.15
N SER A 9 14.49 -4.40 -4.48
CA SER A 9 14.07 -5.52 -5.35
C SER A 9 14.88 -6.81 -5.17
N ASP A 10 16.08 -6.68 -4.60
CA ASP A 10 17.05 -7.73 -4.32
C ASP A 10 16.78 -8.48 -3.00
N GLN A 11 15.79 -8.04 -2.20
CA GLN A 11 15.48 -8.58 -0.87
C GLN A 11 13.99 -8.87 -0.69
N LEU A 12 13.38 -9.58 -1.64
CA LEU A 12 11.98 -10.02 -1.52
C LEU A 12 11.87 -11.17 -0.51
N ASP A 13 11.04 -10.99 0.52
CA ASP A 13 10.69 -12.08 1.45
C ASP A 13 9.36 -12.77 1.04
N ASP A 14 9.02 -13.88 1.70
CA ASP A 14 7.78 -14.62 1.44
C ASP A 14 6.52 -13.75 1.59
N TRP A 15 6.62 -12.72 2.43
CA TRP A 15 5.52 -11.81 2.73
C TRP A 15 5.30 -10.80 1.60
N ASP A 16 6.38 -10.31 0.98
CA ASP A 16 6.36 -9.51 -0.25
C ASP A 16 5.76 -10.30 -1.42
N ILE A 17 6.11 -11.57 -1.58
CA ILE A 17 5.54 -12.44 -2.63
C ILE A 17 4.03 -12.63 -2.41
N ALA A 18 3.62 -12.90 -1.16
CA ALA A 18 2.21 -13.02 -0.81
C ALA A 18 1.44 -11.71 -1.02
N MET A 19 2.08 -10.56 -0.79
CA MET A 19 1.46 -9.26 -1.04
C MET A 19 1.34 -9.00 -2.54
N LEU A 20 2.36 -9.32 -3.34
CA LEU A 20 2.37 -9.15 -4.80
C LEU A 20 1.18 -9.83 -5.49
N GLN A 21 0.76 -10.99 -5.00
CA GLN A 21 -0.38 -11.74 -5.54
C GLN A 21 -1.75 -11.12 -5.24
N LYS A 22 -1.83 -10.12 -4.34
CA LYS A 22 -3.08 -9.46 -3.96
C LYS A 22 -3.26 -8.17 -4.76
N ASP A 23 -4.42 -7.96 -5.35
CA ASP A 23 -4.82 -6.66 -5.92
C ASP A 23 -5.37 -5.70 -4.87
N PHE A 24 -6.02 -6.26 -3.84
CA PHE A 24 -6.72 -5.54 -2.79
C PHE A 24 -6.25 -5.97 -1.42
N VAL A 25 -6.16 -4.99 -0.52
CA VAL A 25 -5.70 -5.21 0.86
C VAL A 25 -6.64 -4.54 1.85
N THR A 26 -6.63 -5.01 3.09
CA THR A 26 -7.34 -4.33 4.18
C THR A 26 -6.51 -3.17 4.75
N TYR A 27 -7.13 -2.31 5.56
CA TYR A 27 -6.41 -1.24 6.24
C TYR A 27 -5.29 -1.75 7.14
N ASN A 28 -5.54 -2.83 7.91
CA ASN A 28 -4.53 -3.42 8.77
C ASN A 28 -3.38 -4.02 7.96
N GLU A 29 -3.68 -4.84 6.95
CA GLU A 29 -2.64 -5.43 6.10
C GLU A 29 -1.81 -4.35 5.42
N GLY A 30 -2.44 -3.33 4.83
CA GLY A 30 -1.75 -2.23 4.18
C GLY A 30 -0.90 -1.40 5.15
N SER A 31 -1.47 -1.04 6.31
CA SER A 31 -0.73 -0.27 7.34
C SER A 31 0.51 -1.02 7.81
N MET A 32 0.39 -2.32 8.11
CA MET A 32 1.51 -3.16 8.52
C MET A 32 2.52 -3.31 7.38
N TYR A 33 2.04 -3.59 6.17
CA TYR A 33 2.89 -3.87 5.02
C TYR A 33 3.72 -2.65 4.63
N TYR A 34 3.07 -1.52 4.38
CA TYR A 34 3.75 -0.30 3.95
C TYR A 34 4.52 0.41 5.07
N GLY A 35 4.54 -0.15 6.30
CA GLY A 35 5.20 0.46 7.46
C GLY A 35 4.61 1.83 7.84
N LEU A 36 3.36 2.09 7.49
CA LEU A 36 2.65 3.35 7.74
C LEU A 36 1.68 3.15 8.89
N GLY A 37 1.66 4.06 9.87
CA GLY A 37 0.62 4.04 10.91
C GLY A 37 -0.79 4.08 10.32
N MET A 38 -1.79 3.56 11.04
CA MET A 38 -3.17 3.47 10.54
C MET A 38 -3.75 4.82 10.06
N LYS A 39 -3.57 5.89 10.84
CA LYS A 39 -4.05 7.23 10.47
C LYS A 39 -3.41 7.76 9.17
N PRO A 40 -2.05 7.81 9.04
CA PRO A 40 -1.43 8.26 7.80
C PRO A 40 -1.73 7.33 6.62
N PHE A 41 -1.77 6.01 6.82
CA PHE A 41 -2.11 5.06 5.76
C PHE A 41 -3.52 5.33 5.20
N THR A 42 -4.53 5.44 6.07
CA THR A 42 -5.90 5.72 5.66
C THR A 42 -6.00 7.05 4.91
N ARG A 43 -5.36 8.11 5.41
CA ARG A 43 -5.34 9.41 4.73
C ARG A 43 -4.75 9.31 3.31
N LEU A 44 -3.57 8.67 3.18
CA LEU A 44 -2.91 8.51 1.89
C LEU A 44 -3.73 7.63 0.92
N ALA A 45 -4.38 6.58 1.43
CA ALA A 45 -5.25 5.74 0.61
C ALA A 45 -6.44 6.52 0.05
N HIS A 46 -7.02 7.41 0.85
CA HIS A 46 -8.08 8.31 0.39
C HIS A 46 -7.58 9.34 -0.63
N GLU A 47 -6.43 9.98 -0.37
CA GLU A 47 -5.81 10.92 -1.32
C GLU A 47 -5.45 10.25 -2.65
N ALA A 48 -5.03 8.98 -2.62
CA ALA A 48 -4.73 8.19 -3.80
C ALA A 48 -5.98 7.75 -4.60
N GLY A 49 -7.18 7.95 -4.07
CA GLY A 49 -8.41 7.41 -4.66
C GLY A 49 -8.46 5.88 -4.67
N ALA A 50 -7.71 5.23 -3.77
CA ALA A 50 -7.50 3.78 -3.76
C ALA A 50 -8.51 3.03 -2.89
N VAL A 51 -9.45 3.72 -2.23
CA VAL A 51 -10.39 3.15 -1.27
C VAL A 51 -11.69 2.71 -1.96
N TYR A 52 -11.95 1.40 -1.94
CA TYR A 52 -13.15 0.79 -2.50
C TYR A 52 -14.02 0.22 -1.39
N LYS A 53 -15.29 0.61 -1.36
CA LYS A 53 -16.29 0.12 -0.40
C LYS A 53 -17.16 -0.94 -1.07
N ILE A 54 -17.18 -2.13 -0.48
CA ILE A 54 -18.01 -3.26 -0.93
C ILE A 54 -18.93 -3.63 0.23
N GLY A 55 -20.17 -3.13 0.18
CA GLY A 55 -21.13 -3.27 1.27
C GLY A 55 -20.60 -2.66 2.58
N LYS A 56 -20.39 -3.52 3.59
CA LYS A 56 -19.82 -3.12 4.90
C LYS A 56 -18.29 -3.20 4.95
N MET A 57 -17.64 -3.78 3.95
CA MET A 57 -16.20 -3.95 3.90
C MET A 57 -15.53 -2.84 3.12
N VAL A 58 -14.29 -2.51 3.53
CA VAL A 58 -13.42 -1.59 2.81
C VAL A 58 -12.15 -2.33 2.37
N ARG A 59 -11.74 -2.06 1.13
CA ARG A 59 -10.54 -2.60 0.51
C ARG A 59 -9.77 -1.47 -0.15
N ILE A 60 -8.44 -1.52 -0.07
CA ILE A 60 -7.55 -0.60 -0.75
C ILE A 60 -6.99 -1.31 -1.97
N LYS A 61 -7.19 -0.75 -3.17
CA LYS A 61 -6.56 -1.26 -4.39
C LYS A 61 -5.10 -0.82 -4.40
N ARG A 62 -4.18 -1.77 -4.55
CA ARG A 62 -2.74 -1.49 -4.42
C ARG A 62 -2.19 -0.64 -5.56
N GLU A 63 -2.58 -0.92 -6.79
CA GLU A 63 -2.10 -0.22 -7.99
C GLU A 63 -2.17 1.32 -7.89
N PRO A 64 -3.35 1.95 -7.68
CA PRO A 64 -3.44 3.42 -7.56
C PRO A 64 -2.73 3.95 -6.31
N PHE A 65 -2.73 3.17 -5.21
CA PHE A 65 -2.05 3.55 -3.98
C PHE A 65 -0.53 3.63 -4.15
N GLU A 66 0.08 2.60 -4.74
CA GLU A 66 1.52 2.56 -4.98
C GLU A 66 1.94 3.61 -6.01
N ALA A 67 1.15 3.82 -7.06
CA ALA A 67 1.38 4.90 -8.02
C ALA A 67 1.39 6.28 -7.33
N TYR A 68 0.47 6.52 -6.39
CA TYR A 68 0.45 7.74 -5.60
C TYR A 68 1.69 7.90 -4.71
N LEU A 69 2.10 6.85 -4.00
CA LEU A 69 3.32 6.86 -3.18
C LEU A 69 4.58 7.17 -4.01
N ARG A 70 4.70 6.58 -5.21
CA ARG A 70 5.80 6.87 -6.14
C ARG A 70 5.80 8.34 -6.56
N SER A 71 4.63 8.91 -6.84
CA SER A 71 4.49 10.33 -7.20
C SER A 71 4.90 11.27 -6.07
N ILE A 72 4.58 10.95 -4.81
CA ILE A 72 5.00 11.75 -3.65
C ILE A 72 6.52 11.72 -3.50
N ARG A 73 7.13 10.54 -3.66
CA ARG A 73 8.59 10.40 -3.57
C ARG A 73 9.30 11.17 -4.67
N ALA A 74 8.81 11.10 -5.91
CA ALA A 74 9.38 11.82 -7.04
C ALA A 74 9.32 13.36 -6.88
N ARG A 75 8.28 13.90 -6.21
CA ARG A 75 8.18 15.35 -5.92
C ARG A 75 9.12 15.82 -4.81
N LYS A 76 9.62 14.92 -3.97
CA LYS A 76 10.53 15.27 -2.86
C LYS A 76 12.01 15.29 -3.26
N ASN A 77 12.34 14.71 -4.41
CA ASN A 77 13.66 14.73 -5.01
C ASN A 77 13.73 15.83 -6.08
#